data_AF-A0A1Z9J9J0-F1
#
_entry.id   AF-A0A1Z9J9J0-F1
#
_cell.length_a   1.000
_cell.length_b   1.000
_cell.length_c   1.000
_cell.angle_alpha   90.00
_cell.angle_beta   90.00
_cell.angle_gamma   90.00
#
_symmetry.space_group_name_H-M   'P 1'
#
loop_
_entity.id
_entity.type
_entity.pdbx_description
1 polymer ?
#
loop_
_entity_poly.entity_id
_entity_poly.type
_entity_poly.pdbx_seq_one_letter_code
_entity_poly.pdbx_strand_id
1 'polypeptide(L)'
;MDDNVKVAEREATLEEMRGVDDNLRLPAVPDQVSYPIVTDTPEARTQTPAVGQRASRPDGRLHGLGQTKYIDDMYFPGMIHAKIKRSGISKARIKSIDVSEAEKMPGVMATLTGKEIPVNSFGPSYQDQPVIADDMVFHAGDAVAAVAAVTEQLALDALEKIKIEYEPLDPVYDPIEAMKESAPQVHEGGSNVYATKVIQKGDVEQGFKDAYRIYENTFSTQMVEHVPMEPHASIADWDGNGRVTLHSSLGRITLGRADISRTLDIPINRVRIIATVVGGNFGGKNEITTEPILALLSKKTGRPVKGIYTREDEFISSTTRHPFVMDYKTGVDKDGKIVARKVRLVCDGGAYCSWSETTLGKACILSAGPYNIDNLYVEAFAVYTNKTMTGAMRGFGAPQVCFAYESHMDDIALDLGIDPLEIRMRNAFHEGSASPTGQVLQSVVVKDSLEKAADRFGWEEWSK
;
A
#
# COMPACT_ATOMS: atom_id res chain seq x y z
N MET A 1 -7.09 -64.02 -15.38
CA MET A 1 -6.85 -63.10 -14.26
C MET A 1 -6.65 -61.72 -14.88
N ASP A 2 -7.64 -61.20 -15.60
CA ASP A 2 -8.81 -60.44 -15.13
C ASP A 2 -8.48 -58.93 -15.10
N ASP A 3 -8.21 -58.39 -16.29
CA ASP A 3 -7.99 -56.95 -16.54
C ASP A 3 -9.28 -56.13 -16.50
N ASN A 4 -10.44 -56.79 -16.33
CA ASN A 4 -11.74 -56.13 -16.23
C ASN A 4 -12.09 -55.68 -14.80
N VAL A 5 -11.34 -56.10 -13.79
CA VAL A 5 -11.64 -55.75 -12.39
C VAL A 5 -11.21 -54.31 -12.05
N LYS A 6 -10.13 -53.80 -12.68
CA LYS A 6 -9.60 -52.45 -12.39
C LYS A 6 -10.34 -51.30 -13.05
N VAL A 7 -11.10 -51.54 -14.12
CA VAL A 7 -11.90 -50.49 -14.79
C VAL A 7 -13.21 -50.27 -14.04
N ALA A 8 -13.86 -51.34 -13.58
CA ALA A 8 -15.09 -51.27 -12.82
C ALA A 8 -14.93 -50.56 -11.46
N GLU A 9 -13.83 -50.82 -10.72
CA GLU A 9 -13.53 -50.10 -9.48
C GLU A 9 -13.26 -48.61 -9.73
N ARG A 10 -12.65 -48.25 -10.87
CA ARG A 10 -12.34 -46.86 -11.21
C ARG A 10 -13.57 -46.06 -11.65
N GLU A 11 -14.52 -46.70 -12.34
CA GLU A 11 -15.80 -46.08 -12.70
C GLU A 11 -16.71 -45.94 -11.47
N ALA A 12 -16.76 -46.93 -10.57
CA ALA A 12 -17.52 -46.83 -9.33
C ALA A 12 -17.00 -45.71 -8.41
N THR A 13 -15.67 -45.53 -8.33
CA THR A 13 -15.06 -44.44 -7.54
C THR A 13 -15.33 -43.06 -8.17
N LEU A 14 -15.40 -42.96 -9.51
CA LEU A 14 -15.73 -41.72 -10.22
C LEU A 14 -17.22 -41.38 -10.14
N GLU A 15 -18.12 -42.36 -10.08
CA GLU A 15 -19.55 -42.15 -9.82
C GLU A 15 -19.82 -41.77 -8.37
N GLU A 16 -19.15 -42.38 -7.39
CA GLU A 16 -19.21 -41.95 -5.98
C GLU A 16 -18.67 -40.53 -5.78
N MET A 17 -17.61 -40.12 -6.50
CA MET A 17 -17.10 -38.74 -6.48
C MET A 17 -17.99 -37.74 -7.25
N ARG A 18 -18.87 -38.22 -8.15
CA ARG A 18 -19.86 -37.40 -8.89
C ARG A 18 -21.19 -37.27 -8.14
N GLY A 19 -21.40 -38.07 -7.11
CA GLY A 19 -22.46 -37.86 -6.13
C GLY A 19 -22.18 -36.56 -5.38
N VAL A 20 -22.70 -35.45 -5.90
CA VAL A 20 -22.75 -34.20 -5.15
C VAL A 20 -23.57 -34.48 -3.90
N ASP A 21 -22.94 -34.47 -2.74
CA ASP A 21 -23.67 -34.45 -1.47
C ASP A 21 -24.57 -33.23 -1.50
N ASP A 22 -25.89 -33.44 -1.55
CA ASP A 22 -26.86 -32.35 -1.53
C ASP A 22 -26.72 -31.51 -0.24
N ASN A 23 -26.04 -32.00 0.80
CA ASN A 23 -25.68 -31.23 1.99
C ASN A 23 -24.42 -30.36 1.81
N LEU A 24 -23.62 -30.57 0.76
CA LEU A 24 -22.48 -29.73 0.35
C LEU A 24 -22.86 -28.70 -0.71
N ARG A 25 -24.10 -28.74 -1.24
CA ARG A 25 -24.65 -27.59 -1.94
C ARG A 25 -24.68 -26.45 -0.94
N LEU A 26 -23.82 -25.44 -1.16
CA LEU A 26 -24.06 -24.11 -0.62
C LEU A 26 -25.55 -23.81 -0.85
N PRO A 27 -26.31 -23.36 0.16
CA PRO A 27 -27.69 -22.99 -0.05
C PRO A 27 -27.74 -22.12 -1.30
N ALA A 28 -28.69 -22.42 -2.20
CA ALA A 28 -28.90 -21.64 -3.42
C ALA A 28 -28.73 -20.18 -3.02
N VAL A 29 -27.76 -19.49 -3.66
CA VAL A 29 -27.49 -18.07 -3.42
C VAL A 29 -28.87 -17.44 -3.27
N PRO A 30 -29.23 -16.91 -2.08
CA PRO A 30 -30.55 -16.36 -1.87
C PRO A 30 -30.84 -15.49 -3.07
N ASP A 31 -32.05 -15.60 -3.65
CA ASP A 31 -32.45 -14.78 -4.79
C ASP A 31 -31.90 -13.39 -4.53
N GLN A 32 -31.03 -12.94 -5.44
CA GLN A 32 -30.27 -11.73 -5.23
C GLN A 32 -31.30 -10.66 -4.88
N VAL A 33 -31.36 -10.27 -3.61
CA VAL A 33 -32.24 -9.19 -3.20
C VAL A 33 -31.57 -8.00 -3.83
N SER A 34 -31.98 -7.70 -5.06
CA SER A 34 -31.75 -6.40 -5.64
C SER A 34 -32.55 -5.50 -4.73
N TYR A 35 -31.89 -4.97 -3.70
CA TYR A 35 -32.31 -3.72 -3.11
C TYR A 35 -32.72 -2.86 -4.29
N PRO A 36 -33.94 -2.31 -4.32
CA PRO A 36 -34.33 -1.49 -5.44
C PRO A 36 -33.23 -0.46 -5.63
N ILE A 37 -32.45 -0.58 -6.71
CA ILE A 37 -31.58 0.48 -7.20
C ILE A 37 -32.53 1.49 -7.86
N VAL A 38 -33.56 1.91 -7.14
CA VAL A 38 -34.08 3.25 -7.28
C VAL A 38 -32.97 4.08 -6.63
N THR A 39 -31.92 4.32 -7.41
CA THR A 39 -31.07 5.47 -7.14
C THR A 39 -31.98 6.65 -7.31
N ASP A 40 -32.48 7.19 -6.20
CA ASP A 40 -32.97 8.56 -6.16
C ASP A 40 -31.88 9.38 -6.82
N THR A 41 -32.12 9.74 -8.07
CA THR A 41 -31.24 10.60 -8.83
C THR A 41 -31.72 11.96 -8.39
N PRO A 42 -30.99 12.67 -7.51
CA PRO A 42 -31.47 13.96 -7.04
C PRO A 42 -31.66 14.85 -8.27
N GLU A 43 -32.78 15.57 -8.34
CA GLU A 43 -33.06 16.53 -9.44
C GLU A 43 -31.91 17.50 -9.69
N ALA A 44 -31.08 17.73 -8.65
CA ALA A 44 -29.88 18.55 -8.67
C ALA A 44 -28.82 18.20 -9.74
N ARG A 45 -28.88 17.01 -10.39
CA ARG A 45 -27.92 16.62 -11.45
C ARG A 45 -28.28 17.08 -12.86
N THR A 46 -29.26 17.98 -13.01
CA THR A 46 -29.71 18.49 -14.33
C THR A 46 -29.00 19.75 -14.82
N GLN A 47 -27.92 20.21 -14.17
CA GLN A 47 -27.29 21.49 -14.57
C GLN A 47 -26.28 21.39 -15.72
N THR A 48 -25.82 20.20 -16.10
CA THR A 48 -25.05 20.02 -17.35
C THR A 48 -25.38 18.68 -18.00
N PRO A 49 -25.36 18.56 -19.35
CA PRO A 49 -25.58 17.29 -20.03
C PRO A 49 -24.46 16.26 -19.79
N ALA A 50 -23.38 16.60 -19.05
CA ALA A 50 -22.19 15.78 -18.91
C ALA A 50 -21.87 15.36 -17.46
N VAL A 51 -22.06 16.22 -16.47
CA VAL A 51 -21.68 15.93 -15.06
C VAL A 51 -22.78 15.13 -14.36
N GLY A 52 -22.40 14.03 -13.70
CA GLY A 52 -23.31 13.20 -12.91
C GLY A 52 -24.13 12.17 -13.69
N GLN A 53 -23.97 12.15 -15.03
CA GLN A 53 -24.63 11.21 -15.95
C GLN A 53 -23.88 9.87 -16.04
N ARG A 54 -24.61 8.79 -16.35
CA ARG A 54 -24.01 7.49 -16.70
C ARG A 54 -23.42 7.58 -18.11
N ALA A 55 -22.10 7.68 -18.22
CA ALA A 55 -21.39 7.72 -19.49
C ALA A 55 -20.43 6.54 -19.65
N SER A 56 -20.25 6.05 -20.88
CA SER A 56 -19.22 5.06 -21.18
C SER A 56 -17.83 5.72 -21.11
N ARG A 57 -16.88 5.04 -20.48
CA ARG A 57 -15.48 5.50 -20.49
C ARG A 57 -14.92 5.42 -21.92
N PRO A 58 -14.14 6.42 -22.39
CA PRO A 58 -13.57 6.42 -23.73
C PRO A 58 -12.69 5.20 -24.05
N ASP A 59 -12.00 4.67 -23.04
CA ASP A 59 -11.14 3.48 -23.13
C ASP A 59 -11.90 2.16 -22.88
N GLY A 60 -13.16 2.22 -22.44
CA GLY A 60 -13.93 1.06 -21.99
C GLY A 60 -14.08 -0.05 -23.02
N ARG A 61 -14.26 0.32 -24.30
CA ARG A 61 -14.39 -0.66 -25.39
C ARG A 61 -13.11 -1.46 -25.60
N LEU A 62 -11.94 -0.81 -25.52
CA LEU A 62 -10.66 -1.49 -25.71
C LEU A 62 -10.39 -2.48 -24.58
N HIS A 63 -10.76 -2.12 -23.34
CA HIS A 63 -10.67 -3.02 -22.19
C HIS A 63 -11.57 -4.24 -22.35
N GLY A 64 -12.85 -4.03 -22.72
CA GLY A 64 -13.82 -5.11 -22.88
C GLY A 64 -13.50 -6.08 -24.03
N LEU A 65 -12.72 -5.64 -25.02
CA LEU A 65 -12.29 -6.45 -26.17
C LEU A 65 -10.89 -7.06 -25.99
N GLY A 66 -10.19 -6.80 -24.88
CA GLY A 66 -8.80 -7.23 -24.70
C GLY A 66 -7.82 -6.58 -25.68
N GLN A 67 -8.15 -5.38 -26.18
CA GLN A 67 -7.32 -4.62 -27.14
C GLN A 67 -6.47 -3.54 -26.48
N THR A 68 -6.72 -3.27 -25.21
CA THR A 68 -5.87 -2.43 -24.37
C THR A 68 -4.50 -3.08 -24.24
N LYS A 69 -3.44 -2.33 -24.54
CA LYS A 69 -2.06 -2.76 -24.33
C LYS A 69 -1.53 -2.25 -23.00
N TYR A 70 -1.17 -3.18 -22.13
CA TYR A 70 -0.36 -2.95 -20.94
C TYR A 70 1.12 -3.05 -21.32
N ILE A 71 2.02 -2.81 -20.37
CA ILE A 71 3.47 -2.78 -20.66
C ILE A 71 3.98 -4.14 -21.14
N ASP A 72 3.46 -5.22 -20.59
CA ASP A 72 3.89 -6.56 -21.00
C ASP A 72 3.56 -6.84 -22.48
N ASP A 73 2.46 -6.28 -22.99
CA ASP A 73 2.05 -6.39 -24.39
C ASP A 73 2.91 -5.55 -25.37
N MET A 74 3.81 -4.70 -24.85
CA MET A 74 4.66 -3.82 -25.67
C MET A 74 5.97 -4.49 -26.06
N TYR A 75 6.39 -4.31 -27.31
CA TYR A 75 7.65 -4.86 -27.82
C TYR A 75 8.37 -3.85 -28.71
N PHE A 76 9.69 -3.82 -28.58
CA PHE A 76 10.59 -2.97 -29.37
C PHE A 76 11.65 -3.81 -30.10
N PRO A 77 12.13 -3.40 -31.27
CA PRO A 77 13.21 -4.10 -31.97
C PRO A 77 14.46 -4.25 -31.09
N GLY A 78 14.99 -5.47 -31.01
CA GLY A 78 16.20 -5.76 -30.23
C GLY A 78 16.03 -5.69 -28.70
N MET A 79 14.79 -5.55 -28.21
CA MET A 79 14.47 -5.51 -26.78
C MET A 79 14.97 -6.75 -26.04
N ILE A 80 15.49 -6.53 -24.84
CA ILE A 80 15.99 -7.56 -23.92
C ILE A 80 15.22 -7.49 -22.59
N HIS A 81 15.39 -8.51 -21.75
CA HIS A 81 14.64 -8.68 -20.51
C HIS A 81 15.56 -8.54 -19.32
N ALA A 82 15.09 -7.83 -18.29
CA ALA A 82 15.80 -7.69 -17.03
C ALA A 82 15.08 -8.35 -15.86
N LYS A 83 15.87 -8.90 -14.94
CA LYS A 83 15.42 -9.45 -13.66
C LYS A 83 16.32 -8.94 -12.54
N ILE A 84 15.74 -8.84 -11.34
CA ILE A 84 16.38 -8.26 -10.16
C ILE A 84 16.54 -9.37 -9.12
N LYS A 85 17.75 -9.55 -8.61
CA LYS A 85 18.01 -10.44 -7.48
C LYS A 85 17.63 -9.74 -6.20
N ARG A 86 16.81 -10.40 -5.38
CA ARG A 86 16.41 -9.94 -4.04
C ARG A 86 17.36 -10.45 -2.99
N SER A 87 17.44 -9.74 -1.88
CA SER A 87 18.39 -10.07 -0.82
C SER A 87 18.06 -11.39 -0.11
N GLY A 88 16.78 -11.69 0.10
CA GLY A 88 16.33 -12.86 0.86
C GLY A 88 16.66 -12.84 2.36
N ILE A 89 17.29 -11.78 2.88
CA ILE A 89 17.66 -11.60 4.29
C ILE A 89 17.19 -10.24 4.79
N SER A 90 16.65 -10.19 6.01
CA SER A 90 16.02 -8.96 6.53
C SER A 90 17.00 -7.87 6.93
N LYS A 91 18.23 -8.22 7.31
CA LYS A 91 19.26 -7.24 7.66
C LYS A 91 20.65 -7.83 7.60
N ALA A 92 21.52 -7.22 6.81
CA ALA A 92 22.91 -7.68 6.68
C ALA A 92 23.80 -6.58 6.12
N ARG A 93 25.10 -6.66 6.44
CA ARG A 93 26.14 -5.98 5.67
C ARG A 93 26.50 -6.83 4.46
N ILE A 94 26.62 -6.20 3.30
CA ILE A 94 27.09 -6.84 2.08
C ILE A 94 28.63 -6.84 2.10
N LYS A 95 29.25 -8.03 2.18
CA LYS A 95 30.72 -8.15 2.13
C LYS A 95 31.22 -8.13 0.68
N SER A 96 30.56 -8.87 -0.20
CA SER A 96 30.91 -8.97 -1.60
C SER A 96 29.71 -9.36 -2.48
N ILE A 97 29.72 -8.90 -3.72
CA ILE A 97 28.79 -9.29 -4.79
C ILE A 97 29.64 -9.70 -5.98
N ASP A 98 29.54 -10.95 -6.41
CA ASP A 98 30.22 -11.49 -7.59
C ASP A 98 29.19 -11.84 -8.68
N VAL A 99 29.28 -11.10 -9.78
CA VAL A 99 28.44 -11.25 -10.97
C VAL A 99 29.15 -11.97 -12.12
N SER A 100 30.43 -12.34 -11.96
CA SER A 100 31.30 -12.76 -13.06
C SER A 100 30.83 -14.04 -13.77
N GLU A 101 30.21 -14.97 -13.05
CA GLU A 101 29.64 -16.20 -13.65
C GLU A 101 28.38 -15.91 -14.46
N ALA A 102 27.56 -14.94 -14.03
CA ALA A 102 26.39 -14.50 -14.79
C ALA A 102 26.81 -13.82 -16.10
N GLU A 103 27.85 -12.98 -16.07
CA GLU A 103 28.35 -12.26 -17.25
C GLU A 103 28.94 -13.17 -18.33
N LYS A 104 29.45 -14.35 -17.94
CA LYS A 104 29.98 -15.35 -18.88
C LYS A 104 28.89 -16.13 -19.61
N MET A 105 27.63 -16.07 -19.15
CA MET A 105 26.55 -16.85 -19.75
C MET A 105 26.19 -16.30 -21.15
N PRO A 106 26.19 -17.15 -22.21
CA PRO A 106 25.84 -16.71 -23.55
C PRO A 106 24.43 -16.10 -23.60
N GLY A 107 24.35 -14.83 -24.05
CA GLY A 107 23.09 -14.09 -24.16
C GLY A 107 22.76 -13.19 -22.96
N VAL A 108 23.55 -13.24 -21.89
CA VAL A 108 23.57 -12.16 -20.88
C VAL A 108 24.32 -10.97 -21.47
N MET A 109 23.70 -9.79 -21.41
CA MET A 109 24.19 -8.58 -22.09
C MET A 109 24.77 -7.56 -21.11
N ALA A 110 24.26 -7.53 -19.88
CA ALA A 110 24.79 -6.68 -18.81
C ALA A 110 24.32 -7.16 -17.44
N THR A 111 25.12 -6.85 -16.42
CA THR A 111 24.73 -6.90 -15.01
C THR A 111 24.70 -5.47 -14.45
N LEU A 112 24.09 -5.28 -13.29
CA LEU A 112 24.11 -4.03 -12.55
C LEU A 112 24.18 -4.30 -11.05
N THR A 113 25.07 -3.60 -10.35
CA THR A 113 25.16 -3.57 -8.88
C THR A 113 24.95 -2.14 -8.36
N GLY A 114 24.65 -1.99 -7.06
CA GLY A 114 24.39 -0.67 -6.45
C GLY A 114 25.52 0.34 -6.62
N LYS A 115 26.78 -0.13 -6.63
CA LYS A 115 27.99 0.70 -6.81
C LYS A 115 28.06 1.43 -8.14
N GLU A 116 27.29 0.99 -9.13
CA GLU A 116 27.26 1.54 -10.47
C GLU A 116 26.14 2.58 -10.66
N ILE A 117 25.34 2.82 -9.62
CA ILE A 117 24.23 3.77 -9.65
C ILE A 117 24.77 5.15 -9.24
N PRO A 118 24.68 6.18 -10.12
CA PRO A 118 25.29 7.49 -9.85
C PRO A 118 24.82 8.13 -8.54
N VAL A 119 23.52 8.11 -8.28
CA VAL A 119 22.94 8.51 -6.99
C VAL A 119 22.06 7.38 -6.49
N ASN A 120 22.65 6.50 -5.68
CA ASN A 120 22.02 5.27 -5.18
C ASN A 120 21.13 5.50 -3.95
N SER A 121 20.17 6.41 -4.06
CA SER A 121 19.17 6.64 -3.03
C SER A 121 17.91 7.22 -3.64
N PHE A 122 16.75 7.05 -3.02
CA PHE A 122 15.49 7.70 -3.36
C PHE A 122 14.48 7.62 -2.20
N GLY A 123 13.36 8.32 -2.37
CA GLY A 123 12.20 8.27 -1.49
C GLY A 123 11.46 9.62 -1.47
N PRO A 124 10.16 9.65 -1.16
CA PRO A 124 9.35 10.88 -1.23
C PRO A 124 9.56 11.82 -0.04
N SER A 125 9.78 11.30 1.17
CA SER A 125 10.05 12.09 2.38
C SER A 125 11.53 12.17 2.71
N TYR A 126 12.20 11.01 2.76
CA TYR A 126 13.65 10.89 2.96
C TYR A 126 14.25 10.17 1.75
N GLN A 127 15.51 10.47 1.42
CA GLN A 127 16.24 9.76 0.37
C GLN A 127 17.02 8.59 0.99
N ASP A 128 16.31 7.71 1.70
CA ASP A 128 16.86 6.64 2.55
C ASP A 128 16.83 5.26 1.90
N GLN A 129 16.11 5.10 0.77
CA GLN A 129 16.01 3.83 0.07
C GLN A 129 17.02 3.73 -1.09
N PRO A 130 17.92 2.74 -1.12
CA PRO A 130 18.79 2.50 -2.27
C PRO A 130 17.99 1.91 -3.44
N VAL A 131 18.44 2.18 -4.67
CA VAL A 131 17.85 1.57 -5.87
C VAL A 131 18.27 0.11 -5.99
N ILE A 132 19.54 -0.17 -5.71
CA ILE A 132 20.09 -1.50 -5.47
C ILE A 132 21.03 -1.37 -4.27
N ALA A 133 20.83 -2.16 -3.22
CA ALA A 133 21.70 -2.20 -2.06
C ALA A 133 23.15 -2.55 -2.44
N ASP A 134 24.10 -1.78 -1.93
CA ASP A 134 25.55 -1.93 -2.15
C ASP A 134 26.32 -2.23 -0.86
N ASP A 135 25.96 -1.58 0.25
CA ASP A 135 26.64 -1.74 1.54
C ASP A 135 25.81 -2.51 2.56
N MET A 136 24.51 -2.24 2.62
CA MET A 136 23.60 -2.73 3.65
C MET A 136 22.26 -3.15 3.05
N VAL A 137 21.68 -4.20 3.62
CA VAL A 137 20.31 -4.65 3.40
C VAL A 137 19.49 -4.34 4.64
N PHE A 138 18.30 -3.80 4.45
CA PHE A 138 17.36 -3.42 5.50
C PHE A 138 16.05 -4.20 5.48
N HIS A 139 15.74 -4.93 4.40
CA HIS A 139 14.72 -5.98 4.37
C HIS A 139 14.97 -7.06 3.29
N ALA A 140 14.29 -8.20 3.41
CA ALA A 140 14.47 -9.34 2.51
C ALA A 140 14.17 -9.06 1.02
N GLY A 141 13.39 -8.02 0.74
CA GLY A 141 13.01 -7.61 -0.60
C GLY A 141 13.94 -6.59 -1.26
N ASP A 142 15.03 -6.19 -0.60
CA ASP A 142 15.99 -5.26 -1.19
C ASP A 142 16.58 -5.84 -2.48
N ALA A 143 16.67 -5.00 -3.50
CA ALA A 143 17.40 -5.35 -4.72
C ALA A 143 18.89 -5.35 -4.41
N VAL A 144 19.61 -6.39 -4.82
CA VAL A 144 21.07 -6.52 -4.57
C VAL A 144 21.90 -6.64 -5.85
N ALA A 145 21.27 -7.07 -6.94
CA ALA A 145 21.85 -7.03 -8.28
C ALA A 145 20.74 -7.10 -9.34
N ALA A 146 21.06 -6.78 -10.59
CA ALA A 146 20.17 -7.01 -11.72
C ALA A 146 20.94 -7.56 -12.93
N VAL A 147 20.22 -8.29 -13.79
CA VAL A 147 20.74 -8.85 -15.04
C VAL A 147 19.83 -8.43 -16.19
N ALA A 148 20.41 -8.10 -17.34
CA ALA A 148 19.71 -8.01 -18.62
C ALA A 148 20.20 -9.08 -19.59
N ALA A 149 19.28 -9.84 -20.18
CA ALA A 149 19.56 -10.94 -21.11
C ALA A 149 18.57 -10.99 -22.28
N VAL A 150 18.94 -11.66 -23.36
CA VAL A 150 18.14 -11.74 -24.60
C VAL A 150 16.78 -12.42 -24.44
N THR A 151 16.58 -13.18 -23.36
CA THR A 151 15.29 -13.76 -22.99
C THR A 151 15.05 -13.61 -21.49
N GLU A 152 13.79 -13.63 -21.07
CA GLU A 152 13.41 -13.57 -19.66
C GLU A 152 13.95 -14.76 -18.86
N GLN A 153 13.82 -15.98 -19.41
CA GLN A 153 14.31 -17.19 -18.73
C GLN A 153 15.82 -17.14 -18.49
N LEU A 154 16.58 -16.66 -19.48
CA LEU A 154 18.03 -16.53 -19.33
C LEU A 154 18.41 -15.48 -18.27
N ALA A 155 17.63 -14.40 -18.15
CA ALA A 155 17.85 -13.41 -17.08
C ALA A 155 17.62 -14.04 -15.70
N LEU A 156 16.58 -14.87 -15.54
CA LEU A 156 16.32 -15.63 -14.30
C LEU A 156 17.46 -16.61 -13.99
N ASP A 157 17.85 -17.44 -14.97
CA ASP A 157 18.93 -18.42 -14.80
C ASP A 157 20.26 -17.75 -14.41
N ALA A 158 20.51 -16.54 -14.93
CA ALA A 158 21.70 -15.76 -14.62
C ALA A 158 21.68 -15.17 -13.20
N LEU A 159 20.51 -14.82 -12.64
CA LEU A 159 20.43 -14.39 -11.24
C LEU A 159 20.94 -15.48 -10.28
N GLU A 160 20.69 -16.75 -10.58
CA GLU A 160 21.17 -17.88 -9.78
C GLU A 160 22.70 -18.02 -9.79
N LYS A 161 23.39 -17.42 -10.77
CA LYS A 161 24.87 -17.42 -10.83
C LYS A 161 25.51 -16.29 -10.05
N ILE A 162 24.74 -15.28 -9.64
CA ILE A 162 25.24 -14.19 -8.81
C ILE A 162 25.45 -14.69 -7.38
N LYS A 163 26.67 -14.56 -6.87
CA LYS A 163 27.05 -14.93 -5.51
C LYS A 163 27.13 -13.68 -4.65
N ILE A 164 26.55 -13.75 -3.46
CA ILE A 164 26.53 -12.64 -2.51
C ILE A 164 26.95 -13.17 -1.16
N GLU A 165 27.88 -12.48 -0.53
CA GLU A 165 28.33 -12.78 0.82
C GLU A 165 27.75 -11.75 1.78
N TYR A 166 26.94 -12.22 2.71
CA TYR A 166 26.31 -11.41 3.75
C TYR A 166 26.99 -11.64 5.10
N GLU A 167 27.10 -10.57 5.88
CA GLU A 167 27.27 -10.63 7.33
C GLU A 167 25.93 -10.25 7.97
N PRO A 168 25.13 -11.23 8.43
CA PRO A 168 23.85 -10.97 9.06
C PRO A 168 23.97 -10.06 10.29
N LEU A 169 22.98 -9.19 10.47
CA LEU A 169 22.86 -8.31 11.63
C LEU A 169 21.49 -8.52 12.29
N ASP A 170 21.39 -8.19 13.57
CA ASP A 170 20.15 -8.37 14.32
C ASP A 170 19.03 -7.45 13.79
N PRO A 171 17.91 -8.04 13.29
CA PRO A 171 16.76 -7.28 12.83
C PRO A 171 15.79 -6.99 13.97
N VAL A 172 14.91 -6.00 13.77
CA VAL A 172 13.76 -5.72 14.64
C VAL A 172 12.48 -5.63 13.83
N TYR A 173 11.44 -6.38 14.19
CA TYR A 173 10.21 -6.49 13.38
C TYR A 173 8.96 -5.94 14.06
N ASP A 174 8.99 -5.79 15.38
CA ASP A 174 7.91 -5.23 16.16
C ASP A 174 8.16 -3.72 16.33
N PRO A 175 7.21 -2.85 15.96
CA PRO A 175 7.42 -1.41 16.01
C PRO A 175 7.45 -0.88 17.45
N ILE A 176 6.83 -1.53 18.42
CA ILE A 176 6.89 -1.13 19.84
C ILE A 176 8.27 -1.49 20.42
N GLU A 177 8.79 -2.68 20.11
CA GLU A 177 10.14 -3.07 20.48
C GLU A 177 11.19 -2.16 19.83
N ALA A 178 11.01 -1.80 18.55
CA ALA A 178 11.92 -0.93 17.82
C ALA A 178 12.04 0.48 18.44
N MET A 179 11.03 0.96 19.17
CA MET A 179 11.07 2.26 19.86
C MET A 179 11.93 2.27 21.13
N LYS A 180 12.35 1.11 21.65
CA LYS A 180 13.17 1.04 22.88
C LYS A 180 14.60 1.51 22.60
N GLU A 181 15.21 2.19 23.56
CA GLU A 181 16.62 2.64 23.46
C GLU A 181 17.60 1.48 23.24
N SER A 182 17.28 0.28 23.75
CA SER A 182 18.10 -0.93 23.60
C SER A 182 17.85 -1.70 22.29
N ALA A 183 16.93 -1.25 21.43
CA ALA A 183 16.57 -1.96 20.22
C ALA A 183 17.70 -1.90 19.18
N PRO A 184 17.91 -2.97 18.38
CA PRO A 184 18.76 -2.88 17.20
C PRO A 184 18.32 -1.72 16.30
N GLN A 185 19.25 -0.84 15.96
CA GLN A 185 19.00 0.30 15.09
C GLN A 185 18.83 -0.18 13.65
N VAL A 186 17.72 0.14 12.99
CA VAL A 186 17.50 -0.21 11.57
C VAL A 186 18.46 0.58 10.71
N HIS A 187 18.42 1.91 10.84
CA HIS A 187 19.34 2.86 10.20
C HIS A 187 20.29 3.45 11.24
N GLU A 188 21.42 4.01 10.80
CA GLU A 188 22.27 4.82 11.66
C GLU A 188 21.51 6.10 12.08
N GLY A 189 21.66 6.55 13.34
CA GLY A 189 20.98 7.78 13.80
C GLY A 189 20.46 7.78 15.25
N GLY A 190 20.55 6.65 15.96
CA GLY A 190 20.29 6.57 17.40
C GLY A 190 18.82 6.47 17.81
N SER A 191 17.88 6.49 16.86
CA SER A 191 16.47 6.20 17.08
C SER A 191 15.84 5.52 15.85
N ASN A 192 15.00 4.51 16.08
CA ASN A 192 14.14 3.97 15.02
C ASN A 192 12.87 4.81 14.81
N VAL A 193 12.55 5.74 15.71
CA VAL A 193 11.46 6.71 15.52
C VAL A 193 12.00 7.86 14.68
N TYR A 194 11.52 7.98 13.44
CA TYR A 194 11.99 9.00 12.49
C TYR A 194 10.97 10.12 12.25
N ALA A 195 9.71 9.94 12.63
CA ALA A 195 8.71 11.01 12.60
C ALA A 195 7.77 10.95 13.79
N THR A 196 7.48 12.13 14.36
CA THR A 196 6.51 12.31 15.44
C THR A 196 5.52 13.41 15.06
N LYS A 197 4.23 13.21 15.35
CA LYS A 197 3.19 14.23 15.19
C LYS A 197 2.40 14.33 16.49
N VAL A 198 2.06 15.55 16.89
CA VAL A 198 1.24 15.84 18.07
C VAL A 198 0.11 16.78 17.68
N ILE A 199 -1.11 16.47 18.11
CA ILE A 199 -2.27 17.38 18.07
C ILE A 199 -2.73 17.57 19.51
N GLN A 200 -2.90 18.83 19.90
CA GLN A 200 -3.46 19.19 21.20
C GLN A 200 -4.55 20.24 21.00
N LYS A 201 -5.74 19.98 21.54
CA LYS A 201 -6.89 20.88 21.57
C LYS A 201 -7.53 20.81 22.96
N GLY A 202 -7.80 21.96 23.57
CA GLY A 202 -8.36 22.01 24.92
C GLY A 202 -7.43 21.41 25.99
N ASP A 203 -8.04 20.88 27.07
CA ASP A 203 -7.36 20.23 28.19
C ASP A 203 -7.91 18.81 28.39
N VAL A 204 -7.18 17.83 27.85
CA VAL A 204 -7.58 16.41 27.88
C VAL A 204 -7.66 15.87 29.31
N GLU A 205 -6.79 16.33 30.22
CA GLU A 205 -6.74 15.85 31.60
C GLU A 205 -7.93 16.38 32.41
N GLN A 206 -8.31 17.65 32.16
CA GLN A 206 -9.54 18.20 32.73
C GLN A 206 -10.76 17.48 32.18
N GLY A 207 -10.85 17.26 30.86
CA GLY A 207 -11.97 16.55 30.28
C GLY A 207 -12.12 15.10 30.77
N PHE A 208 -11.04 14.41 31.15
CA PHE A 208 -11.14 13.10 31.82
C PHE A 208 -11.66 13.19 33.25
N LYS A 209 -11.35 14.26 34.00
CA LYS A 209 -11.92 14.47 35.35
C LYS A 209 -13.41 14.76 35.30
N ASP A 210 -13.86 15.43 34.23
CA ASP A 210 -15.26 15.77 34.02
C ASP A 210 -16.08 14.63 33.37
N ALA A 211 -15.41 13.56 32.93
CA ALA A 211 -16.06 12.42 32.31
C ALA A 211 -16.89 11.62 33.34
N TYR A 212 -18.10 11.22 32.92
CA TYR A 212 -18.92 10.27 33.68
C TYR A 212 -18.28 8.88 33.67
N ARG A 213 -17.75 8.47 32.51
CA ARG A 213 -17.07 7.19 32.32
C ARG A 213 -15.94 7.30 31.31
N ILE A 214 -14.91 6.48 31.50
CA ILE A 214 -13.71 6.44 30.66
C ILE A 214 -13.54 5.01 30.12
N TYR A 215 -13.21 4.91 28.85
CA TYR A 215 -12.95 3.65 28.14
C TYR A 215 -11.54 3.65 27.57
N GLU A 216 -10.85 2.52 27.69
CA GLU A 216 -9.47 2.34 27.27
C GLU A 216 -9.35 1.03 26.48
N ASN A 217 -8.95 1.14 25.21
CA ASN A 217 -8.81 0.02 24.29
C ASN A 217 -7.57 0.20 23.40
N THR A 218 -6.89 -0.90 23.10
CA THR A 218 -5.81 -0.94 22.11
C THR A 218 -6.29 -1.72 20.89
N PHE A 219 -6.12 -1.12 19.71
CA PHE A 219 -6.47 -1.72 18.43
C PHE A 219 -5.21 -1.89 17.58
N SER A 220 -5.21 -2.89 16.71
CA SER A 220 -4.14 -3.08 15.74
C SER A 220 -4.70 -3.40 14.35
N THR A 221 -3.91 -3.07 13.34
CA THR A 221 -4.21 -3.43 11.94
C THR A 221 -2.99 -4.06 11.30
N GLN A 222 -3.24 -5.03 10.43
CA GLN A 222 -2.22 -5.80 9.72
C GLN A 222 -1.60 -5.03 8.55
N MET A 223 -0.48 -5.54 8.06
CA MET A 223 0.10 -5.15 6.77
C MET A 223 -0.77 -5.68 5.63
N VAL A 224 -1.02 -4.87 4.60
CA VAL A 224 -1.86 -5.25 3.46
C VAL A 224 -1.19 -4.85 2.15
N GLU A 225 -1.06 -5.79 1.22
CA GLU A 225 -0.58 -5.54 -0.15
C GLU A 225 -1.73 -5.02 -1.03
N HIS A 226 -1.41 -4.26 -2.07
CA HIS A 226 -2.36 -3.63 -2.96
C HIS A 226 -2.99 -4.60 -3.95
N VAL A 227 -2.25 -5.65 -4.30
CA VAL A 227 -2.61 -6.71 -5.25
C VAL A 227 -3.12 -6.14 -6.57
N PRO A 228 -2.37 -5.22 -7.24
CA PRO A 228 -2.75 -4.78 -8.57
C PRO A 228 -2.68 -6.00 -9.51
N MET A 229 -3.65 -6.14 -10.42
CA MET A 229 -3.68 -7.29 -11.34
C MET A 229 -2.45 -7.29 -12.25
N GLU A 230 -2.05 -6.11 -12.74
CA GLU A 230 -0.78 -5.88 -13.42
C GLU A 230 0.32 -5.60 -12.38
N PRO A 231 1.38 -6.42 -12.28
CA PRO A 231 2.55 -6.09 -11.46
C PRO A 231 3.26 -4.80 -11.91
N HIS A 232 4.18 -4.29 -11.10
CA HIS A 232 5.11 -3.24 -11.55
C HIS A 232 5.86 -3.68 -12.81
N ALA A 233 5.73 -2.87 -13.85
CA ALA A 233 6.34 -3.11 -15.15
C ALA A 233 6.86 -1.79 -15.71
N SER A 234 8.02 -1.86 -16.37
CA SER A 234 8.56 -0.76 -17.15
C SER A 234 9.43 -1.23 -18.33
N ILE A 235 9.63 -0.33 -19.30
CA ILE A 235 10.58 -0.50 -20.41
C ILE A 235 11.40 0.78 -20.49
N ALA A 236 12.72 0.66 -20.54
CA ALA A 236 13.64 1.78 -20.75
C ALA A 236 14.33 1.66 -22.12
N ASP A 237 14.49 2.79 -22.80
CA ASP A 237 15.21 2.88 -24.08
C ASP A 237 16.00 4.19 -24.18
N TRP A 238 17.29 4.10 -24.49
CA TRP A 238 18.16 5.25 -24.70
C TRP A 238 18.32 5.55 -26.18
N ASP A 239 18.12 6.82 -26.56
CA ASP A 239 18.43 7.28 -27.91
C ASP A 239 19.92 7.62 -28.09
N GLY A 240 20.36 7.69 -29.34
CA GLY A 240 21.74 8.07 -29.69
C GLY A 240 22.13 9.50 -29.30
N ASN A 241 21.17 10.34 -28.86
CA ASN A 241 21.42 11.70 -28.36
C ASN A 241 21.59 11.75 -26.83
N GLY A 242 21.56 10.60 -26.15
CA GLY A 242 21.67 10.52 -24.70
C GLY A 242 20.39 10.96 -23.98
N ARG A 243 19.20 10.59 -24.49
CA ARG A 243 17.92 10.75 -23.80
C ARG A 243 17.34 9.37 -23.48
N VAL A 244 16.76 9.22 -22.30
CA VAL A 244 16.05 7.99 -21.91
C VAL A 244 14.54 8.17 -22.03
N THR A 245 13.87 7.23 -22.66
CA THR A 245 12.42 7.08 -22.64
C THR A 245 12.03 5.87 -21.79
N LEU A 246 11.12 6.09 -20.85
CA LEU A 246 10.57 5.07 -19.95
C LEU A 246 9.08 4.91 -20.24
N HIS A 247 8.65 3.71 -20.64
CA HIS A 247 7.25 3.31 -20.59
C HIS A 247 7.02 2.66 -19.22
N SER A 248 6.17 3.22 -18.37
CA SER A 248 6.04 2.77 -16.98
C SER A 248 4.58 2.73 -16.51
N SER A 249 4.33 1.81 -15.58
CA SER A 249 3.07 1.67 -14.85
C SER A 249 3.00 2.58 -13.61
N LEU A 250 4.03 3.40 -13.40
CA LEU A 250 4.12 4.42 -12.35
C LEU A 250 2.98 5.44 -12.48
N GLY A 251 2.19 5.58 -11.42
CA GLY A 251 1.09 6.54 -11.31
C GLY A 251 1.52 7.99 -11.10
N ARG A 252 2.76 8.25 -10.64
CA ARG A 252 3.27 9.60 -10.31
C ARG A 252 4.34 10.08 -11.30
N ILE A 253 4.11 9.95 -12.61
CA ILE A 253 5.16 10.14 -13.64
C ILE A 253 5.90 11.48 -13.58
N THR A 254 5.25 12.59 -13.21
CA THR A 254 5.89 13.92 -13.19
C THR A 254 7.00 13.99 -12.15
N LEU A 255 6.71 13.50 -10.95
CA LEU A 255 7.67 13.51 -9.85
C LEU A 255 8.63 12.32 -9.95
N GLY A 256 8.16 11.16 -10.43
CA GLY A 256 9.03 10.05 -10.80
C GLY A 256 10.09 10.44 -11.83
N ARG A 257 9.79 11.36 -12.76
CA ARG A 257 10.78 11.91 -13.69
C ARG A 257 11.90 12.66 -12.96
N ALA A 258 11.59 13.37 -11.88
CA ALA A 258 12.59 14.03 -11.04
C ALA A 258 13.42 13.01 -10.27
N ASP A 259 12.77 11.97 -9.72
CA ASP A 259 13.43 10.88 -9.01
C ASP A 259 14.43 10.15 -9.94
N ILE A 260 14.02 9.81 -11.17
CA ILE A 260 14.88 9.21 -12.19
C ILE A 260 16.03 10.13 -12.61
N SER A 261 15.74 11.43 -12.82
CA SER A 261 16.77 12.42 -13.17
C SER A 261 17.87 12.48 -12.11
N ARG A 262 17.50 12.44 -10.82
CA ARG A 262 18.45 12.43 -9.71
C ARG A 262 19.22 11.13 -9.64
N THR A 263 18.55 9.97 -9.65
CA THR A 263 19.20 8.66 -9.57
C THR A 263 20.22 8.42 -10.70
N LEU A 264 19.87 8.85 -11.92
CA LEU A 264 20.73 8.70 -13.09
C LEU A 264 21.79 9.80 -13.22
N ASP A 265 21.76 10.82 -12.35
CA ASP A 265 22.58 12.03 -12.40
C ASP A 265 22.60 12.69 -13.79
N ILE A 266 21.41 12.91 -14.35
CA ILE A 266 21.25 13.58 -15.65
C ILE A 266 20.20 14.70 -15.57
N PRO A 267 20.30 15.72 -16.45
CA PRO A 267 19.29 16.76 -16.53
C PRO A 267 17.89 16.21 -16.80
N ILE A 268 16.87 16.73 -16.10
CA ILE A 268 15.49 16.25 -16.20
C ILE A 268 14.90 16.32 -17.62
N ASN A 269 15.39 17.22 -18.47
CA ASN A 269 14.99 17.34 -19.88
C ASN A 269 15.57 16.22 -20.78
N ARG A 270 16.44 15.35 -20.24
CA ARG A 270 16.93 14.12 -20.87
C ARG A 270 16.13 12.89 -20.47
N VAL A 271 15.15 13.03 -19.57
CA VAL A 271 14.28 11.95 -19.11
C VAL A 271 12.87 12.16 -19.64
N ARG A 272 12.33 11.16 -20.34
CA ARG A 272 10.93 11.11 -20.75
C ARG A 272 10.25 9.90 -20.10
N ILE A 273 9.17 10.13 -19.36
CA ILE A 273 8.31 9.05 -18.86
C ILE A 273 6.97 9.11 -19.61
N ILE A 274 6.56 7.99 -20.18
CA ILE A 274 5.27 7.77 -20.82
C ILE A 274 4.40 6.99 -19.84
N ALA A 275 3.36 7.65 -19.31
CA ALA A 275 2.31 6.97 -18.55
C ALA A 275 1.56 6.02 -19.48
N THR A 276 1.63 4.74 -19.19
CA THR A 276 0.90 3.71 -19.93
C THR A 276 -0.48 3.48 -19.29
N VAL A 277 -1.26 2.58 -19.88
CA VAL A 277 -2.45 2.06 -19.19
C VAL A 277 -1.98 1.24 -17.98
N VAL A 278 -2.53 1.54 -16.80
CA VAL A 278 -2.12 0.92 -15.53
C VAL A 278 -3.18 -0.07 -15.05
N GLY A 279 -2.81 -1.34 -14.85
CA GLY A 279 -3.68 -2.43 -14.43
C GLY A 279 -3.90 -2.51 -12.91
N GLY A 280 -4.11 -1.35 -12.28
CA GLY A 280 -4.23 -1.19 -10.83
C GLY A 280 -3.03 -0.46 -10.22
N ASN A 281 -3.30 0.44 -9.28
CA ASN A 281 -2.28 1.18 -8.54
C ASN A 281 -2.61 1.17 -7.04
N PHE A 282 -3.76 1.74 -6.66
CA PHE A 282 -4.23 1.82 -5.26
C PHE A 282 -3.26 2.51 -4.28
N GLY A 283 -2.20 3.14 -4.79
CA GLY A 283 -1.13 3.79 -4.03
C GLY A 283 0.25 3.13 -4.23
N GLY A 284 0.30 1.85 -4.62
CA GLY A 284 1.52 1.04 -4.65
C GLY A 284 2.47 1.40 -5.79
N LYS A 285 1.93 1.95 -6.89
CA LYS A 285 2.72 2.40 -8.05
C LYS A 285 3.02 3.90 -8.01
N ASN A 286 3.29 4.48 -6.85
CA ASN A 286 3.55 5.92 -6.71
C ASN A 286 5.03 6.29 -6.57
N GLU A 287 5.91 5.29 -6.45
CA GLU A 287 7.35 5.43 -6.30
C GLU A 287 8.08 4.66 -7.40
N ILE A 288 9.28 5.12 -7.75
CA ILE A 288 10.13 4.42 -8.71
C ILE A 288 10.53 3.05 -8.16
N THR A 289 10.59 2.06 -9.03
CA THR A 289 10.93 0.68 -8.69
C THR A 289 11.99 0.16 -9.68
N THR A 290 11.54 -0.40 -10.81
CA THR A 290 12.38 -0.96 -11.86
C THR A 290 13.02 0.11 -12.74
N GLU A 291 12.41 1.28 -12.87
CA GLU A 291 12.72 2.27 -13.90
C GLU A 291 14.20 2.70 -13.92
N PRO A 292 14.87 3.02 -12.79
CA PRO A 292 16.27 3.43 -12.83
C PRO A 292 17.21 2.28 -13.20
N ILE A 293 16.90 1.07 -12.73
CA ILE A 293 17.66 -0.15 -13.05
C ILE A 293 17.61 -0.41 -14.55
N LEU A 294 16.40 -0.38 -15.14
CA LEU A 294 16.22 -0.62 -16.57
C LEU A 294 16.88 0.46 -17.41
N ALA A 295 16.81 1.73 -16.98
CA ALA A 295 17.49 2.82 -17.64
C ALA A 295 19.02 2.61 -17.70
N LEU A 296 19.64 2.19 -16.59
CA LEU A 296 21.08 1.91 -16.56
C LEU A 296 21.46 0.70 -17.41
N LEU A 297 20.69 -0.39 -17.34
CA LEU A 297 20.91 -1.58 -18.18
C LEU A 297 20.73 -1.27 -19.67
N SER A 298 19.73 -0.46 -20.02
CA SER A 298 19.51 -0.01 -21.40
C SER A 298 20.68 0.83 -21.90
N LYS A 299 21.21 1.74 -21.06
CA LYS A 299 22.40 2.54 -21.39
C LYS A 299 23.62 1.66 -21.64
N LYS A 300 23.87 0.66 -20.78
CA LYS A 300 25.02 -0.25 -20.91
C LYS A 300 24.95 -1.11 -22.18
N THR A 301 23.75 -1.54 -22.54
CA THR A 301 23.55 -2.51 -23.64
C THR A 301 23.25 -1.84 -24.99
N GLY A 302 22.86 -0.56 -24.99
CA GLY A 302 22.39 0.14 -26.19
C GLY A 302 21.09 -0.44 -26.75
N ARG A 303 20.28 -1.09 -25.89
CA ARG A 303 19.04 -1.78 -26.28
C ARG A 303 17.86 -1.36 -25.40
N PRO A 304 16.62 -1.44 -25.91
CA PRO A 304 15.43 -1.38 -25.05
C PRO A 304 15.45 -2.52 -24.02
N VAL A 305 15.16 -2.22 -22.76
CA VAL A 305 15.14 -3.22 -21.67
C VAL A 305 13.77 -3.22 -21.02
N LYS A 306 13.09 -4.37 -21.05
CA LYS A 306 11.83 -4.62 -20.35
C LYS A 306 12.09 -5.30 -19.01
N GLY A 307 11.43 -4.83 -17.96
CA GLY A 307 11.47 -5.44 -16.63
C GLY A 307 10.08 -5.48 -16.03
N ILE A 308 9.70 -6.65 -15.52
CA ILE A 308 8.40 -6.90 -14.91
C ILE A 308 8.65 -7.65 -13.61
N TYR A 309 8.09 -7.11 -12.52
CA TYR A 309 8.02 -7.79 -11.25
C TYR A 309 7.21 -9.07 -11.40
N THR A 310 7.71 -10.16 -10.82
CA THR A 310 6.87 -11.32 -10.54
C THR A 310 5.80 -10.95 -9.52
N ARG A 311 4.79 -11.81 -9.34
CA ARG A 311 3.83 -11.62 -8.24
C ARG A 311 4.52 -11.65 -6.87
N GLU A 312 5.54 -12.49 -6.72
CA GLU A 312 6.34 -12.55 -5.49
C GLU A 312 7.08 -11.24 -5.24
N ASP A 313 7.72 -10.68 -6.27
CA ASP A 313 8.37 -9.36 -6.18
C ASP A 313 7.41 -8.27 -5.68
N GLU A 314 6.14 -8.29 -6.09
CA GLU A 314 5.16 -7.34 -5.57
C GLU A 314 4.93 -7.46 -4.07
N PHE A 315 4.88 -8.68 -3.55
CA PHE A 315 4.63 -8.90 -2.13
C PHE A 315 5.84 -8.56 -1.26
N ILE A 316 7.06 -8.74 -1.77
CA ILE A 316 8.27 -8.61 -0.96
C ILE A 316 9.03 -7.31 -1.19
N SER A 317 8.84 -6.64 -2.32
CA SER A 317 9.66 -5.48 -2.73
C SER A 317 8.86 -4.24 -3.16
N SER A 318 7.52 -4.30 -3.16
CA SER A 318 6.71 -3.09 -3.34
C SER A 318 6.29 -2.49 -1.99
N THR A 319 5.72 -1.29 -2.03
CA THR A 319 5.15 -0.70 -0.81
C THR A 319 3.86 -1.39 -0.41
N THR A 320 3.65 -1.55 0.89
CA THR A 320 2.42 -2.09 1.48
C THR A 320 1.72 -1.07 2.37
N ARG A 321 0.50 -1.35 2.84
CA ARG A 321 -0.15 -0.52 3.87
C ARG A 321 0.55 -0.69 5.21
N HIS A 322 0.80 0.45 5.86
CA HIS A 322 1.24 0.53 7.26
C HIS A 322 0.35 -0.23 8.24
N PRO A 323 0.91 -1.21 8.97
CA PRO A 323 0.36 -1.67 10.24
C PRO A 323 0.34 -0.54 11.26
N PHE A 324 -0.71 -0.49 12.08
CA PHE A 324 -0.81 0.46 13.19
C PHE A 324 -1.07 -0.30 14.50
N VAL A 325 -0.46 0.18 15.59
CA VAL A 325 -0.89 -0.08 16.97
C VAL A 325 -1.46 1.22 17.51
N MET A 326 -2.68 1.18 18.06
CA MET A 326 -3.46 2.37 18.36
C MET A 326 -4.10 2.26 19.74
N ASP A 327 -3.64 3.06 20.68
CA ASP A 327 -4.19 3.13 22.03
C ASP A 327 -5.19 4.29 22.08
N TYR A 328 -6.43 4.00 22.46
CA TYR A 328 -7.48 5.00 22.63
C TYR A 328 -7.95 5.05 24.07
N LYS A 329 -8.06 6.26 24.60
CA LYS A 329 -8.72 6.57 25.87
C LYS A 329 -9.78 7.63 25.64
N THR A 330 -11.06 7.28 25.79
CA THR A 330 -12.20 8.17 25.56
C THR A 330 -12.99 8.38 26.84
N GLY A 331 -13.15 9.63 27.26
CA GLY A 331 -14.07 10.03 28.31
C GLY A 331 -15.38 10.51 27.71
N VAL A 332 -16.50 10.08 28.28
CA VAL A 332 -17.86 10.46 27.85
C VAL A 332 -18.70 10.94 29.03
N ASP A 333 -19.72 11.75 28.76
CA ASP A 333 -20.76 12.08 29.74
C ASP A 333 -21.85 10.98 29.82
N LYS A 334 -22.86 11.20 30.66
CA LYS A 334 -23.96 10.24 30.88
C LYS A 334 -24.79 9.99 29.63
N ASP A 335 -24.83 10.97 28.73
CA ASP A 335 -25.56 10.89 27.48
C ASP A 335 -24.64 10.41 26.36
N GLY A 336 -23.42 9.91 26.62
CA GLY A 336 -22.53 9.39 25.59
C GLY A 336 -21.92 10.46 24.67
N LYS A 337 -21.94 11.74 25.05
CA LYS A 337 -21.15 12.78 24.37
C LYS A 337 -19.68 12.61 24.76
N ILE A 338 -18.78 12.69 23.79
CA ILE A 338 -17.34 12.64 24.02
C ILE A 338 -16.88 13.96 24.64
N VAL A 339 -16.34 13.89 25.85
CA VAL A 339 -15.80 15.06 26.57
C VAL A 339 -14.29 15.18 26.45
N ALA A 340 -13.60 14.04 26.33
CA ALA A 340 -12.16 13.98 26.13
C ALA A 340 -11.75 12.75 25.34
N ARG A 341 -10.70 12.87 24.53
CA ARG A 341 -10.06 11.73 23.88
C ARG A 341 -8.55 11.89 23.86
N LYS A 342 -7.84 10.85 24.28
CA LYS A 342 -6.40 10.71 24.13
C LYS A 342 -6.12 9.53 23.21
N VAL A 343 -5.29 9.74 22.20
CA VAL A 343 -4.92 8.72 21.22
C VAL A 343 -3.42 8.65 21.08
N ARG A 344 -2.87 7.44 21.13
CA ARG A 344 -1.48 7.15 20.79
C ARG A 344 -1.43 6.23 19.58
N LEU A 345 -0.70 6.64 18.54
CA LEU A 345 -0.55 5.88 17.30
C LEU A 345 0.90 5.48 17.09
N VAL A 346 1.14 4.21 16.82
CA VAL A 346 2.44 3.70 16.34
C VAL A 346 2.25 3.12 14.96
N CYS A 347 2.83 3.80 13.97
CA CYS A 347 2.81 3.45 12.57
C CYS A 347 4.09 2.69 12.23
N ASP A 348 3.96 1.46 11.75
CA ASP A 348 5.10 0.67 11.30
C ASP A 348 5.50 1.06 9.88
N GLY A 349 6.64 1.72 9.76
CA GLY A 349 7.21 2.24 8.52
C GLY A 349 7.94 1.20 7.67
N GLY A 350 8.16 -0.02 8.19
CA GLY A 350 9.06 -0.96 7.53
C GLY A 350 10.49 -0.42 7.42
N ALA A 351 11.24 -0.95 6.45
CA ALA A 351 12.67 -0.68 6.31
C ALA A 351 13.03 0.74 5.84
N TYR A 352 12.12 1.44 5.16
CA TYR A 352 12.36 2.76 4.59
C TYR A 352 11.18 3.68 4.83
N CYS A 353 11.43 4.99 4.92
CA CYS A 353 10.41 5.97 5.28
C CYS A 353 9.24 6.00 4.31
N SER A 354 9.51 5.98 3.00
CA SER A 354 8.50 6.14 1.95
C SER A 354 7.48 7.26 2.34
N TRP A 355 6.18 7.00 2.25
CA TRP A 355 5.08 7.91 2.55
C TRP A 355 4.65 7.92 4.02
N SER A 356 5.39 7.28 4.92
CA SER A 356 4.99 7.09 6.31
C SER A 356 4.69 8.39 7.03
N GLU A 357 5.45 9.46 6.80
CA GLU A 357 5.18 10.75 7.44
C GLU A 357 3.82 11.34 7.02
N THR A 358 3.48 11.21 5.73
CA THR A 358 2.19 11.68 5.19
C THR A 358 1.04 10.81 5.70
N THR A 359 1.23 9.49 5.73
CA THR A 359 0.25 8.53 6.29
C THR A 359 0.02 8.81 7.78
N LEU A 360 1.09 9.02 8.55
CA LEU A 360 1.05 9.34 9.97
C LEU A 360 0.31 10.65 10.23
N GLY A 361 0.62 11.71 9.48
CA GLY A 361 -0.04 13.01 9.63
C GLY A 361 -1.55 12.93 9.38
N LYS A 362 -1.97 12.22 8.33
CA LYS A 362 -3.41 12.00 8.05
C LYS A 362 -4.08 11.16 9.12
N ALA A 363 -3.44 10.06 9.55
CA ALA A 363 -3.96 9.21 10.62
C ALA A 363 -4.12 10.01 11.92
N CYS A 364 -3.15 10.84 12.29
CA CYS A 364 -3.17 11.69 13.48
C CYS A 364 -4.35 12.68 13.46
N ILE A 365 -4.62 13.32 12.31
CA ILE A 365 -5.78 14.21 12.16
C ILE A 365 -7.09 13.43 12.25
N LEU A 366 -7.17 12.26 11.60
CA LEU A 366 -8.41 11.51 11.45
C LEU A 366 -8.72 10.60 12.63
N SER A 367 -7.77 10.36 13.55
CA SER A 367 -7.95 9.47 14.70
C SER A 367 -8.93 9.98 15.74
N ALA A 368 -9.30 11.26 15.70
CA ALA A 368 -10.39 11.75 16.52
C ALA A 368 -11.75 11.15 16.11
N GLY A 369 -11.87 10.64 14.88
CA GLY A 369 -13.13 10.31 14.23
C GLY A 369 -13.84 11.56 13.70
N PRO A 370 -14.97 11.40 12.99
CA PRO A 370 -15.77 12.51 12.47
C PRO A 370 -16.62 13.17 13.57
N TYR A 371 -16.03 13.42 14.76
CA TYR A 371 -16.72 13.76 16.00
C TYR A 371 -16.24 15.10 16.57
N ASN A 372 -17.17 15.90 17.08
CA ASN A 372 -16.88 17.09 17.87
C ASN A 372 -16.29 16.70 19.22
N ILE A 373 -15.00 16.97 19.41
CA ILE A 373 -14.26 16.72 20.65
C ILE A 373 -13.53 18.01 21.05
N ASP A 374 -13.85 18.53 22.23
CA ASP A 374 -13.29 19.80 22.71
C ASP A 374 -11.92 19.61 23.37
N ASN A 375 -11.72 18.47 24.04
CA ASN A 375 -10.47 18.12 24.70
C ASN A 375 -9.82 16.90 24.03
N LEU A 376 -8.82 17.14 23.20
CA LEU A 376 -8.17 16.12 22.38
C LEU A 376 -6.65 16.19 22.55
N TYR A 377 -6.04 15.04 22.77
CA TYR A 377 -4.60 14.86 22.66
C TYR A 377 -4.29 13.65 21.77
N VAL A 378 -3.54 13.87 20.70
CA VAL A 378 -3.06 12.80 19.82
C VAL A 378 -1.55 12.88 19.76
N GLU A 379 -0.88 11.76 19.99
CA GLU A 379 0.55 11.57 19.69
C GLU A 379 0.71 10.41 18.72
N ALA A 380 1.58 10.57 17.74
CA ALA A 380 1.75 9.59 16.67
C ALA A 380 3.22 9.46 16.30
N PHE A 381 3.69 8.22 16.13
CA PHE A 381 5.09 7.88 15.84
C PHE A 381 5.16 7.03 14.57
N ALA A 382 6.06 7.34 13.64
CA ALA A 382 6.48 6.44 12.57
C ALA A 382 7.82 5.80 12.93
N VAL A 383 7.89 4.48 12.80
CA VAL A 383 8.99 3.68 13.33
C VAL A 383 9.57 2.79 12.24
N TYR A 384 10.89 2.76 12.12
CA TYR A 384 11.58 1.80 11.25
C TYR A 384 11.52 0.40 11.83
N THR A 385 11.31 -0.59 10.96
CA THR A 385 11.46 -2.03 11.27
C THR A 385 12.16 -2.71 10.10
N ASN A 386 12.63 -3.95 10.25
CA ASN A 386 13.21 -4.74 9.15
C ASN A 386 12.17 -5.54 8.36
N LYS A 387 10.89 -5.14 8.44
CA LYS A 387 9.82 -5.67 7.57
C LYS A 387 9.89 -5.01 6.20
N THR A 388 9.12 -5.55 5.24
CA THR A 388 8.98 -4.91 3.93
C THR A 388 8.50 -3.46 4.07
N MET A 389 8.84 -2.65 3.07
CA MET A 389 8.54 -1.22 3.05
C MET A 389 7.02 -0.97 3.08
N THR A 390 6.61 0.06 3.82
CA THR A 390 5.22 0.53 3.84
C THR A 390 5.13 1.91 3.20
N GLY A 391 4.04 2.16 2.50
CA GLY A 391 3.91 3.37 1.69
C GLY A 391 2.46 3.79 1.48
N ALA A 392 2.21 4.42 0.36
CA ALA A 392 0.89 4.92 0.02
C ALA A 392 -0.08 3.75 -0.26
N MET A 393 -1.18 3.63 0.49
CA MET A 393 -2.33 2.81 0.08
C MET A 393 -3.63 3.59 0.25
N ARG A 394 -4.61 3.35 -0.62
CA ARG A 394 -5.94 3.99 -0.65
C ARG A 394 -6.47 4.25 0.77
N GLY A 395 -6.66 5.53 1.09
CA GLY A 395 -7.08 6.00 2.41
C GLY A 395 -5.97 6.64 3.26
N PHE A 396 -4.69 6.26 3.07
CA PHE A 396 -3.52 6.86 3.74
C PHE A 396 -3.69 7.04 5.26
N GLY A 397 -3.71 5.94 6.02
CA GLY A 397 -3.84 5.97 7.48
C GLY A 397 -5.29 6.07 7.97
N ALA A 398 -6.19 6.65 7.17
CA ALA A 398 -7.60 6.78 7.51
C ALA A 398 -8.29 5.43 7.80
N PRO A 399 -8.10 4.36 6.99
CA PRO A 399 -8.76 3.09 7.27
C PRO A 399 -8.34 2.47 8.61
N GLN A 400 -7.05 2.61 8.98
CA GLN A 400 -6.54 2.08 10.23
C GLN A 400 -7.21 2.75 11.43
N VAL A 401 -7.19 4.08 11.47
CA VAL A 401 -7.79 4.80 12.60
C VAL A 401 -9.31 4.73 12.60
N CYS A 402 -9.95 4.64 11.42
CA CYS A 402 -11.39 4.42 11.30
C CYS A 402 -11.84 3.12 11.94
N PHE A 403 -11.15 2.01 11.66
CA PHE A 403 -11.40 0.75 12.36
C PHE A 403 -11.33 0.92 13.88
N ALA A 404 -10.29 1.60 14.39
CA ALA A 404 -10.11 1.78 15.83
C ALA A 404 -11.20 2.67 16.46
N TYR A 405 -11.42 3.89 15.95
CA TYR A 405 -12.39 4.80 16.59
C TYR A 405 -13.83 4.33 16.40
N GLU A 406 -14.19 3.68 15.29
CA GLU A 406 -15.56 3.17 15.10
C GLU A 406 -15.83 1.95 15.98
N SER A 407 -14.86 1.02 16.11
CA SER A 407 -15.00 -0.11 17.04
C SER A 407 -15.10 0.39 18.49
N HIS A 408 -14.28 1.37 18.86
CA HIS A 408 -14.33 1.99 20.18
C HIS A 408 -15.69 2.68 20.43
N MET A 409 -16.27 3.35 19.42
CA MET A 409 -17.60 3.96 19.57
C MET A 409 -18.70 2.90 19.78
N ASP A 410 -18.63 1.74 19.11
CA ASP A 410 -19.56 0.63 19.32
C ASP A 410 -19.42 0.05 20.73
N ASP A 411 -18.20 -0.16 21.22
CA ASP A 411 -17.94 -0.66 22.59
C ASP A 411 -18.51 0.31 23.65
N ILE A 412 -18.34 1.62 23.46
CA ILE A 412 -18.94 2.65 24.33
C ILE A 412 -20.47 2.59 24.28
N ALA A 413 -21.04 2.52 23.07
CA ALA A 413 -22.48 2.50 22.86
C ALA A 413 -23.11 1.31 23.58
N LEU A 414 -22.53 0.12 23.40
CA LEU A 414 -22.98 -1.13 24.01
C LEU A 414 -23.00 -1.04 25.53
N ASP A 415 -21.91 -0.55 26.13
CA ASP A 415 -21.79 -0.49 27.58
C ASP A 415 -22.74 0.57 28.21
N LEU A 416 -22.95 1.70 27.52
CA LEU A 416 -23.92 2.72 27.96
C LEU A 416 -25.39 2.34 27.66
N GLY A 417 -25.63 1.28 26.88
CA GLY A 417 -26.96 0.94 26.39
C GLY A 417 -27.54 1.99 25.45
N ILE A 418 -26.69 2.68 24.68
CA ILE A 418 -27.07 3.68 23.67
C ILE A 418 -27.00 3.01 22.30
N ASP A 419 -27.98 3.30 21.43
CA ASP A 419 -27.93 2.84 20.05
C ASP A 419 -26.66 3.34 19.32
N PRO A 420 -25.94 2.47 18.56
CA PRO A 420 -24.71 2.84 17.87
C PRO A 420 -24.85 3.98 16.85
N LEU A 421 -26.01 4.13 16.20
CA LEU A 421 -26.26 5.25 15.30
C LEU A 421 -26.50 6.53 16.12
N GLU A 422 -27.28 6.45 17.19
CA GLU A 422 -27.58 7.60 18.05
C GLU A 422 -26.33 8.23 18.68
N ILE A 423 -25.41 7.42 19.23
CA ILE A 423 -24.17 7.96 19.81
C ILE A 423 -23.31 8.66 18.74
N ARG A 424 -23.32 8.18 17.50
CA ARG A 424 -22.61 8.81 16.38
C ARG A 424 -23.28 10.12 16.00
N MET A 425 -24.60 10.14 15.87
CA MET A 425 -25.38 11.35 15.55
C MET A 425 -25.20 12.45 16.59
N ARG A 426 -25.10 12.07 17.87
CA ARG A 426 -24.84 12.99 18.99
C ARG A 426 -23.47 13.66 18.87
N ASN A 427 -22.45 12.92 18.48
CA ASN A 427 -21.07 13.40 18.44
C ASN A 427 -20.64 13.94 17.07
N ALA A 428 -21.32 13.60 15.98
CA ALA A 428 -20.89 13.88 14.62
C ALA A 428 -20.65 15.38 14.33
N PHE A 429 -19.66 15.66 13.48
CA PHE A 429 -19.46 16.99 12.93
C PHE A 429 -20.73 17.53 12.27
N HIS A 430 -20.88 18.85 12.35
CA HIS A 430 -21.90 19.62 11.66
C HIS A 430 -21.25 20.83 10.97
N GLU A 431 -22.02 21.57 10.18
CA GLU A 431 -21.55 22.80 9.55
C GLU A 431 -21.00 23.77 10.62
N GLY A 432 -19.80 24.30 10.40
CA GLY A 432 -19.12 25.16 11.37
C GLY A 432 -18.37 24.44 12.50
N SER A 433 -18.43 23.10 12.58
CA SER A 433 -17.57 22.33 13.49
C SER A 433 -16.08 22.65 13.28
N ALA A 434 -15.30 22.63 14.36
CA ALA A 434 -13.85 22.75 14.29
C ALA A 434 -13.21 21.35 14.29
N SER A 435 -12.45 21.05 13.23
CA SER A 435 -11.65 19.84 13.12
C SER A 435 -10.61 19.71 14.25
N PRO A 436 -9.96 18.55 14.40
CA PRO A 436 -8.89 18.35 15.39
C PRO A 436 -7.75 19.38 15.33
N THR A 437 -7.50 19.97 14.16
CA THR A 437 -6.46 21.00 13.95
C THR A 437 -7.00 22.43 13.95
N GLY A 438 -8.27 22.63 14.30
CA GLY A 438 -8.90 23.95 14.40
C GLY A 438 -9.46 24.50 13.09
N GLN A 439 -9.35 23.78 11.96
CA GLN A 439 -10.03 24.17 10.72
C GLN A 439 -11.54 24.15 10.93
N VAL A 440 -12.21 25.26 10.64
CA VAL A 440 -13.68 25.34 10.58
C VAL A 440 -14.16 24.63 9.32
N LEU A 441 -15.00 23.62 9.51
CA LEU A 441 -15.48 22.76 8.44
C LEU A 441 -16.65 23.39 7.70
N GLN A 442 -16.64 23.21 6.38
CA GLN A 442 -17.70 23.63 5.46
C GLN A 442 -18.19 22.45 4.64
N SER A 443 -19.44 22.49 4.19
CA SER A 443 -20.07 21.41 3.41
C SER A 443 -20.07 20.07 4.16
N VAL A 444 -20.49 20.10 5.42
CA VAL A 444 -20.45 18.92 6.31
C VAL A 444 -21.74 18.13 6.21
N VAL A 445 -21.65 16.89 5.74
CA VAL A 445 -22.82 16.01 5.45
C VAL A 445 -22.78 14.68 6.20
N VAL A 446 -22.04 14.58 7.30
CA VAL A 446 -21.86 13.33 8.06
C VAL A 446 -23.20 12.82 8.58
N LYS A 447 -23.99 13.69 9.24
CA LYS A 447 -25.31 13.35 9.77
C LYS A 447 -26.28 12.93 8.66
N ASP A 448 -26.41 13.73 7.60
CA ASP A 448 -27.22 13.40 6.43
C ASP A 448 -26.84 12.06 5.79
N SER A 449 -25.54 11.69 5.81
CA SER A 449 -25.05 10.42 5.27
C SER A 449 -25.44 9.26 6.17
N LEU A 450 -25.37 9.43 7.48
CA LEU A 450 -25.77 8.43 8.47
C LEU A 450 -27.28 8.19 8.43
N GLU A 451 -28.10 9.24 8.40
CA GLU A 451 -29.56 9.15 8.28
C GLU A 451 -29.96 8.40 7.00
N LYS A 452 -29.42 8.82 5.85
CA LYS A 452 -29.71 8.14 4.58
C LYS A 452 -29.23 6.70 4.53
N ALA A 453 -28.14 6.38 5.21
CA ALA A 453 -27.67 5.00 5.32
C ALA A 453 -28.64 4.19 6.19
N ALA A 454 -29.02 4.72 7.36
CA ALA A 454 -29.95 4.09 8.28
C ALA A 454 -31.30 3.79 7.62
N ASP A 455 -31.88 4.76 6.93
CA ASP A 455 -33.13 4.61 6.18
C ASP A 455 -33.03 3.49 5.13
N ARG A 456 -31.92 3.46 4.37
CA ARG A 456 -31.72 2.47 3.30
C ARG A 456 -31.44 1.06 3.80
N PHE A 457 -30.78 0.94 4.95
CA PHE A 457 -30.54 -0.34 5.59
C PHE A 457 -31.75 -0.84 6.40
N GLY A 458 -32.78 0.00 6.59
CA GLY A 458 -33.93 -0.32 7.45
C GLY A 458 -33.53 -0.42 8.92
N TRP A 459 -32.61 0.43 9.38
CA TRP A 459 -32.02 0.34 10.72
C TRP A 459 -33.07 0.35 11.84
N GLU A 460 -34.08 1.22 11.77
CA GLU A 460 -35.16 1.30 12.76
C GLU A 460 -36.09 0.08 12.78
N GLU A 461 -36.19 -0.65 11.65
CA GLU A 461 -36.96 -1.88 11.57
C GLU A 461 -36.18 -3.06 12.12
N TRP A 462 -34.85 -3.04 11.97
CA TRP A 462 -33.93 -4.08 12.42
C TRP A 462 -33.57 -3.96 13.92
N SER A 463 -33.56 -2.74 14.48
CA SER A 463 -33.20 -2.47 15.88
C SER A 463 -34.34 -2.70 16.89
N LYS A 464 -35.55 -3.02 16.41
CA LYS A 464 -36.70 -3.48 17.22
C LYS A 464 -36.65 -4.98 17.43
#